data_AF-A0A0F8ZKS3-F1
#
_entry.id   AF-A0A0F8ZKS3-F1
#
_cell.length_a   1.000
_cell.length_b   1.000
_cell.length_c   1.000
_cell.angle_alpha   90.00
_cell.angle_beta   90.00
_cell.angle_gamma   90.00
#
_symmetry.space_group_name_H-M   'P 1'
#
loop_
_entity.id
_entity.type
_entity.pdbx_description
1 polymer ?
#
loop_
_entity_poly.entity_id
_entity_poly.type
_entity_poly.pdbx_seq_one_letter_code
_entity_poly.pdbx_strand_id
1 'polypeptide(L)'
;FKETTKGKRHLFYAGKSYFLGPMKGAYAWLYEVGKYIEVYQTPTYGATLSMLTAFYKADQKPEHTTFHRYLKDITFHPNPMVQRLMGMGGHLGIGATRAEALIKRFGTVYNVATATPEMLASVEGIGKAVAVKFLRGVGRPDV
;
A
#
# COMPACT_ATOMS: atom_id res chain seq x y z
N PHE A 1 0.23 -37.01 21.48
CA PHE A 1 0.28 -38.33 22.14
C PHE A 1 -0.88 -38.42 23.12
N LYS A 2 -1.60 -39.56 23.18
CA LYS A 2 -2.65 -39.79 24.19
C LYS A 2 -2.09 -40.76 25.22
N GLU A 3 -2.00 -40.32 26.47
CA GLU A 3 -1.55 -41.17 27.56
C GLU A 3 -2.67 -42.12 27.98
N THR A 4 -2.35 -43.40 28.15
CA THR A 4 -3.29 -44.39 28.71
C THR A 4 -2.66 -45.02 29.95
N THR A 5 -3.32 -44.87 31.10
CA THR A 5 -2.85 -45.34 32.41
C THR A 5 -3.34 -46.75 32.75
N LYS A 6 -3.37 -47.67 31.78
CA LYS A 6 -3.62 -49.10 32.08
C LYS A 6 -2.29 -49.80 32.38
N GLY A 7 -1.91 -49.80 33.66
CA GLY A 7 -0.74 -50.50 34.21
C GLY A 7 0.36 -49.58 34.73
N LYS A 8 1.24 -50.09 35.61
CA LYS A 8 2.34 -49.37 36.29
C LYS A 8 3.45 -48.79 35.37
N ARG A 9 3.27 -48.80 34.05
CA ARG A 9 4.23 -48.26 33.08
C ARG A 9 3.52 -47.28 32.15
N HIS A 10 4.02 -46.04 32.10
CA HIS A 10 3.59 -45.03 31.16
C HIS A 10 4.04 -45.43 29.75
N LEU A 11 3.15 -46.06 28.99
CA LEU A 11 3.40 -46.43 27.59
C LEU A 11 2.85 -45.33 26.70
N PHE A 12 3.76 -44.58 26.05
CA PHE A 12 3.40 -43.58 25.05
C PHE A 12 3.33 -44.24 23.68
N TYR A 13 2.12 -44.31 23.12
CA TYR A 13 1.91 -44.72 21.74
C TYR A 13 1.75 -43.48 20.85
N ALA A 14 2.36 -43.48 19.67
CA ALA A 14 1.99 -42.53 18.63
C ALA A 14 0.50 -42.73 18.33
N GLY A 15 -0.32 -41.70 18.54
CA GLY A 15 -1.73 -41.74 18.19
C GLY A 15 -1.89 -42.05 16.70
N LYS A 16 -3.02 -42.69 16.31
CA LYS A 16 -3.33 -43.10 14.94
C LYS A 16 -2.68 -42.16 13.92
N SER A 17 -1.73 -42.66 13.13
CA SER A 17 -1.21 -41.91 11.99
C SER A 17 -2.40 -41.70 11.05
N TYR A 18 -2.95 -40.49 11.02
CA TYR A 18 -3.91 -40.14 10.00
C TYR A 18 -3.13 -40.18 8.69
N PHE A 19 -3.31 -41.26 7.92
CA PHE A 19 -2.90 -41.30 6.53
C PHE A 19 -3.74 -40.25 5.81
N LEU A 20 -3.26 -39.01 5.87
CA LEU A 20 -3.71 -37.92 5.06
C LEU A 20 -3.26 -38.33 3.66
N GLY A 21 -4.16 -38.96 2.88
CA GLY A 21 -3.85 -39.60 1.61
C GLY A 21 -2.92 -38.77 0.71
N PRO A 22 -2.25 -39.37 -0.27
CA PRO A 22 -0.98 -38.92 -0.85
C PRO A 22 -0.90 -37.42 -1.17
N MET A 23 -1.98 -36.81 -1.68
CA MET A 23 -2.07 -35.37 -1.92
C MET A 23 -2.03 -34.51 -0.66
N LYS A 24 -2.83 -34.85 0.37
CA LYS A 24 -2.90 -34.06 1.62
C LYS A 24 -1.56 -34.11 2.38
N GLY A 25 -0.90 -35.26 2.38
CA GLY A 25 0.44 -35.42 2.93
C GLY A 25 1.48 -34.59 2.16
N ALA A 26 1.44 -34.62 0.82
CA ALA A 26 2.33 -33.83 -0.01
C ALA A 26 2.16 -32.32 0.22
N TYR A 27 0.92 -31.81 0.30
CA TYR A 27 0.68 -30.40 0.59
C TYR A 27 1.11 -29.99 1.99
N ALA A 28 0.87 -30.83 3.01
CA ALA A 28 1.35 -30.56 4.36
C ALA A 28 2.89 -30.51 4.42
N TRP A 29 3.56 -31.40 3.67
CA TRP A 29 5.01 -31.39 3.56
C TRP A 29 5.54 -30.15 2.81
N LEU A 30 4.95 -29.80 1.66
CA LEU A 30 5.30 -28.58 0.92
C LEU A 30 5.11 -27.32 1.76
N TYR A 31 4.08 -27.28 2.60
CA TYR A 31 3.83 -26.18 3.52
C TYR A 31 4.94 -26.04 4.58
N GLU A 32 5.39 -27.14 5.18
CA GLU A 32 6.48 -27.13 6.15
C GLU A 32 7.83 -26.78 5.51
N VAL A 33 8.12 -27.32 4.32
CA VAL A 33 9.34 -27.04 3.57
C VAL A 33 9.37 -25.59 3.07
N GLY A 34 8.22 -25.06 2.65
CA GLY A 34 8.05 -23.68 2.21
C GLY A 34 8.42 -22.62 3.25
N LYS A 35 8.54 -23.00 4.54
CA LYS A 35 9.03 -22.12 5.61
C LYS A 35 10.54 -21.91 5.56
N TYR A 36 11.29 -22.82 4.94
CA TYR A 36 12.75 -22.81 4.91
C TYR A 36 13.32 -22.54 3.53
N ILE A 37 12.61 -22.93 2.47
CA ILE A 37 13.01 -22.72 1.08
C ILE A 37 11.82 -22.26 0.25
N GLU A 38 12.09 -21.45 -0.77
CA GLU A 38 11.05 -21.06 -1.72
C GLU A 38 10.73 -22.22 -2.66
N VAL A 39 9.44 -22.58 -2.73
CA VAL A 39 8.96 -23.68 -3.56
C VAL A 39 8.06 -23.12 -4.66
N TYR A 40 8.51 -23.25 -5.91
CA TYR A 40 7.75 -22.84 -7.09
C TYR A 40 7.16 -24.05 -7.80
N GLN A 41 5.84 -23.99 -8.08
CA GLN A 41 5.14 -25.05 -8.79
C GLN A 41 4.91 -24.66 -10.25
N THR A 42 5.26 -25.57 -11.16
CA THR A 42 5.07 -25.40 -12.60
C THR A 42 4.24 -26.55 -13.17
N PRO A 43 3.32 -26.28 -14.12
CA PRO A 43 2.39 -27.29 -14.62
C PRO A 43 3.01 -28.25 -15.65
N THR A 44 4.10 -27.86 -16.29
CA THR A 44 4.77 -28.65 -17.34
C THR A 44 6.27 -28.44 -17.31
N TYR A 45 7.01 -29.37 -17.92
CA TYR A 45 8.46 -29.27 -18.04
C TYR A 45 8.91 -27.99 -18.78
N GLY A 46 8.21 -27.63 -19.86
CA GLY A 46 8.51 -26.39 -20.60
C GLY A 46 8.31 -25.12 -19.75
N ALA A 47 7.29 -25.11 -18.87
CA ALA A 47 7.11 -24.03 -17.91
C ALA A 47 8.24 -23.99 -16.87
N THR A 48 8.73 -25.14 -16.41
CA THR A 48 9.90 -25.23 -15.52
C THR A 48 11.15 -24.60 -16.16
N LEU A 49 11.46 -24.96 -17.40
CA LEU A 49 12.62 -24.40 -18.12
C LEU A 49 12.49 -22.88 -18.32
N SER A 50 11.28 -22.42 -18.66
CA SER A 50 11.00 -20.98 -18.83
C SER A 50 11.17 -20.23 -17.51
N MET A 51 10.70 -20.79 -16.40
CA MET A 51 10.85 -20.22 -15.05
C MET A 51 12.32 -20.14 -14.64
N LEU A 52 13.09 -21.22 -14.80
CA LEU A 52 14.53 -21.23 -14.50
C LEU A 52 15.30 -20.18 -15.31
N THR A 53 14.98 -20.05 -16.59
CA THR A 53 15.60 -19.04 -17.45
C THR A 53 15.24 -17.62 -17.01
N ALA A 54 14.00 -17.40 -16.56
CA ALA A 54 13.56 -16.10 -16.05
C ALA A 54 14.26 -15.73 -14.75
N PHE A 55 14.40 -16.68 -13.80
CA PHE A 55 15.12 -16.48 -12.55
C PHE A 55 16.59 -16.16 -12.80
N TYR A 56 17.27 -16.97 -13.63
CA TYR A 56 18.65 -16.70 -14.00
C TYR A 56 18.82 -15.28 -14.58
N LYS A 57 17.99 -14.90 -15.54
CA LYS A 57 18.05 -13.55 -16.13
C LYS A 57 17.71 -12.43 -15.15
N ALA A 58 16.89 -12.70 -14.13
CA ALA A 58 16.60 -11.72 -13.09
C ALA A 58 17.81 -11.53 -12.19
N ASP A 59 18.44 -12.61 -11.73
CA ASP A 59 19.62 -12.59 -10.84
C ASP A 59 20.85 -11.95 -11.50
N GLN A 60 20.98 -12.04 -12.83
CA GLN A 60 22.06 -11.37 -13.57
C GLN A 60 21.90 -9.84 -13.63
N LYS A 61 20.80 -9.25 -13.15
CA LYS A 61 20.62 -7.80 -13.18
C LYS A 61 21.33 -7.15 -12.00
N PRO A 62 22.20 -6.14 -12.22
CA PRO A 62 22.88 -5.45 -11.13
C PRO A 62 21.91 -4.61 -10.28
N GLU A 63 20.81 -4.13 -10.88
CA GLU A 63 19.77 -3.36 -10.21
C GLU A 63 18.38 -3.88 -10.59
N HIS A 64 17.49 -3.98 -9.59
CA HIS A 64 16.11 -4.44 -9.78
C HIS A 64 15.13 -3.28 -9.72
N THR A 65 14.77 -2.72 -10.88
CA THR A 65 13.83 -1.58 -10.97
C THR A 65 12.36 -1.98 -11.05
N THR A 66 12.04 -3.28 -10.94
CA THR A 66 10.69 -3.85 -11.16
C THR A 66 9.61 -3.12 -10.37
N PHE A 67 9.87 -2.78 -9.11
CA PHE A 67 8.90 -2.11 -8.25
C PHE A 67 8.88 -0.59 -8.42
N HIS A 68 9.94 0.02 -8.94
CA HIS A 68 10.01 1.49 -9.12
C HIS A 68 8.98 2.01 -10.14
N ARG A 69 8.50 1.16 -11.06
CA ARG A 69 7.42 1.52 -11.97
C ARG A 69 6.07 1.72 -11.26
N TYR A 70 5.85 0.99 -10.17
CA TYR A 70 4.54 0.91 -9.50
C TYR A 70 4.53 1.63 -8.15
N LEU A 71 5.63 1.58 -7.40
CA LEU A 71 5.88 2.40 -6.24
C LEU A 71 6.38 3.76 -6.70
N LYS A 72 5.44 4.69 -6.90
CA LYS A 72 5.78 6.10 -7.00
C LYS A 72 6.17 6.58 -5.61
N ASP A 73 7.36 7.16 -5.48
CA ASP A 73 7.77 7.82 -4.24
C ASP A 73 6.73 8.90 -3.90
N ILE A 74 6.02 8.67 -2.81
CA ILE A 74 5.15 9.67 -2.23
C ILE A 74 6.08 10.64 -1.50
N THR A 75 6.55 11.67 -2.22
CA THR A 75 7.29 12.81 -1.63
C THR A 75 6.42 13.64 -0.68
N PHE A 76 5.11 13.35 -0.65
CA PHE A 76 4.14 14.00 0.20
C PHE A 76 4.24 13.48 1.64
N HIS A 77 4.88 14.25 2.51
CA HIS A 77 4.66 14.11 3.95
C HIS A 77 3.21 14.52 4.20
N PRO A 78 2.29 13.61 4.58
CA PRO A 78 0.87 13.91 4.53
C PRO A 78 0.50 14.86 5.65
N ASN A 79 0.61 16.16 5.37
CA ASN A 79 0.03 17.17 6.22
C ASN A 79 -1.49 17.00 6.12
N PRO A 80 -2.17 16.63 7.23
CA PRO A 80 -3.60 16.38 7.20
C PRO A 80 -4.40 17.62 6.77
N MET A 81 -3.87 18.82 6.97
CA MET A 81 -4.49 20.07 6.50
C MET A 81 -4.42 20.21 4.99
N VAL A 82 -3.33 19.78 4.36
CA VAL A 82 -3.20 19.79 2.89
C VAL A 82 -4.16 18.78 2.27
N GLN A 83 -4.24 17.56 2.82
CA GLN A 83 -5.21 16.56 2.34
C GLN A 83 -6.66 17.03 2.48
N ARG A 84 -7.01 17.64 3.61
CA ARG A 84 -8.36 18.21 3.84
C ARG A 84 -8.66 19.33 2.85
N LEU A 85 -7.71 20.23 2.61
CA LEU A 85 -7.86 21.31 1.64
C LEU A 85 -7.98 20.79 0.20
N MET A 86 -7.22 19.75 -0.16
CA MET A 86 -7.36 19.07 -1.45
C MET A 86 -8.71 18.35 -1.60
N GLY A 87 -9.21 17.70 -0.54
CA GLY A 87 -10.54 17.09 -0.55
C GLY A 87 -11.64 18.12 -0.75
N MET A 88 -11.53 19.28 -0.12
CA MET A 88 -12.48 20.38 -0.23
C MET A 88 -12.38 21.12 -1.57
N GLY A 89 -11.16 21.39 -2.04
CA GLY A 89 -10.89 22.30 -3.16
C GLY A 89 -10.42 21.63 -4.46
N GLY A 90 -10.23 20.31 -4.49
CA GLY A 90 -9.67 19.59 -5.64
C GLY A 90 -10.46 19.81 -6.93
N HIS A 91 -11.79 19.76 -6.85
CA HIS A 91 -12.69 20.04 -7.97
C HIS A 91 -12.78 21.55 -8.33
N LEU A 92 -12.28 22.43 -7.46
CA LEU A 92 -12.27 23.89 -7.63
C LEU A 92 -10.92 24.41 -8.14
N GLY A 93 -9.98 23.51 -8.44
CA GLY A 93 -8.65 23.85 -8.94
C GLY A 93 -7.59 24.03 -7.86
N ILE A 94 -7.84 23.58 -6.63
CA ILE A 94 -6.85 23.51 -5.55
C ILE A 94 -6.26 22.10 -5.48
N GLY A 95 -5.24 21.86 -6.30
CA GLY A 95 -4.44 20.63 -6.29
C GLY A 95 -3.36 20.62 -5.19
N ALA A 96 -2.52 19.59 -5.17
CA ALA A 96 -1.50 19.40 -4.13
C ALA A 96 -0.56 20.60 -3.95
N THR A 97 0.02 21.11 -5.03
CA THR A 97 0.98 22.23 -4.97
C THR A 97 0.36 23.52 -4.43
N ARG A 98 -0.87 23.84 -4.88
CA ARG A 98 -1.62 25.01 -4.40
C ARG A 98 -2.08 24.83 -2.95
N ALA A 99 -2.51 23.63 -2.58
CA ALA A 99 -2.92 23.32 -1.22
C ALA A 99 -1.75 23.41 -0.23
N GLU A 100 -0.57 22.92 -0.61
CA GLU A 100 0.66 23.08 0.16
C GLU A 100 1.04 24.56 0.33
N ALA A 101 1.00 25.35 -0.74
CA ALA A 101 1.31 26.77 -0.68
C ALA A 101 0.34 27.55 0.22
N LEU A 102 -0.96 27.22 0.14
CA LEU A 102 -2.00 27.81 0.98
C LEU A 102 -1.81 27.44 2.46
N ILE A 103 -1.60 26.17 2.77
CA ILE A 103 -1.39 25.72 4.15
C ILE A 103 -0.06 26.25 4.70
N LYS A 104 0.97 26.38 3.88
CA LYS A 104 2.24 27.01 4.30
C LYS A 104 2.06 28.48 4.68
N ARG A 105 1.15 29.21 4.01
CA ARG A 105 0.86 30.63 4.29
C ARG A 105 -0.12 30.83 5.45
N PHE A 106 -1.22 30.08 5.47
CA PHE A 106 -2.36 30.30 6.37
C PHE A 106 -2.43 29.30 7.54
N GLY A 107 -1.65 28.22 7.50
CA GLY A 107 -1.54 27.20 8.54
C GLY A 107 -2.70 26.21 8.60
N THR A 108 -3.95 26.67 8.46
CA THR A 108 -5.15 25.84 8.63
C THR A 108 -6.14 26.02 7.49
N VAL A 109 -6.98 25.00 7.27
CA VAL A 109 -8.06 25.06 6.26
C VAL A 109 -9.07 26.15 6.59
N TYR A 110 -9.35 26.38 7.87
CA TYR A 110 -10.26 27.44 8.33
C TYR A 110 -9.75 28.83 7.90
N ASN A 111 -8.48 29.12 8.12
CA ASN A 111 -7.87 30.40 7.74
C ASN A 111 -7.90 30.62 6.21
N VAL A 112 -7.79 29.54 5.43
CA VAL A 112 -7.91 29.60 3.96
C VAL A 112 -9.36 29.93 3.53
N ALA A 113 -10.36 29.36 4.20
CA ALA A 113 -11.77 29.60 3.87
C ALA A 113 -12.27 31.01 4.30
N THR A 114 -11.70 31.57 5.37
CA THR A 114 -12.07 32.90 5.88
C THR A 114 -11.26 34.04 5.26
N ALA A 115 -10.13 33.75 4.61
CA ALA A 115 -9.31 34.75 3.93
C ALA A 115 -10.07 35.51 2.83
N THR A 116 -9.64 36.74 2.52
CA THR A 116 -10.19 37.51 1.39
C THR A 116 -9.65 36.96 0.05
N PRO A 117 -10.35 37.18 -1.08
CA PRO A 117 -9.87 36.75 -2.39
C PRO A 117 -8.49 37.31 -2.74
N GLU A 118 -8.18 38.51 -2.24
CA GLU A 118 -6.90 39.19 -2.45
C GLU A 118 -5.76 38.52 -1.66
N MET A 119 -6.03 38.13 -0.42
CA MET A 119 -5.07 37.37 0.38
C MET A 119 -4.78 36.00 -0.23
N LEU A 120 -5.80 35.31 -0.77
CA LEU A 120 -5.60 34.04 -1.47
C LEU A 120 -4.85 34.22 -2.79
N ALA A 121 -5.11 35.29 -3.53
CA ALA A 121 -4.42 35.61 -4.78
C ALA A 121 -2.95 36.03 -4.58
N SER A 122 -2.56 36.37 -3.35
CA SER A 122 -1.14 36.66 -3.01
C SER A 122 -0.26 35.40 -2.96
N VAL A 123 -0.88 34.20 -3.00
CA VAL A 123 -0.17 32.92 -2.98
C VAL A 123 0.21 32.52 -4.40
N GLU A 124 1.48 32.16 -4.59
CA GLU A 124 2.03 31.77 -5.88
C GLU A 124 1.20 30.65 -6.53
N GLY A 125 0.80 30.87 -7.78
CA GLY A 125 -0.01 29.93 -8.56
C GLY A 125 -1.53 30.01 -8.33
N ILE A 126 -2.03 30.94 -7.50
CA ILE A 126 -3.47 31.21 -7.31
C ILE A 126 -3.83 32.58 -7.87
N GLY A 127 -4.60 32.61 -8.97
CA GLY A 127 -5.16 33.85 -9.50
C GLY A 127 -6.44 34.28 -8.78
N LYS A 128 -6.79 35.57 -8.86
CA LYS A 128 -8.01 36.13 -8.25
C LYS A 128 -9.29 35.39 -8.68
N ALA A 129 -9.39 34.99 -9.95
CA ALA A 129 -10.53 34.21 -10.45
C ALA A 129 -10.65 32.82 -9.79
N VAL A 130 -9.52 32.15 -9.53
CA VAL A 130 -9.50 30.84 -8.86
C VAL A 130 -9.84 31.01 -7.38
N ALA A 131 -9.34 32.07 -6.73
CA ALA A 131 -9.66 32.38 -5.35
C ALA A 131 -11.16 32.65 -5.14
N VAL A 132 -11.78 33.47 -6.00
CA VAL A 132 -13.22 33.73 -5.95
C VAL A 132 -14.02 32.46 -6.21
N LYS A 133 -13.66 31.68 -7.24
CA LYS A 133 -14.32 30.40 -7.55
C LYS A 133 -14.24 29.43 -6.36
N PHE A 134 -13.08 29.33 -5.72
CA PHE A 134 -12.88 28.49 -4.55
C PHE A 134 -13.75 28.95 -3.38
N LEU A 135 -13.70 30.23 -3.00
CA LEU A 135 -14.47 30.74 -1.85
C LEU A 135 -15.99 30.59 -2.08
N ARG A 136 -16.47 30.86 -3.30
CA ARG A 136 -17.87 30.59 -3.68
C ARG A 136 -18.22 29.12 -3.55
N GLY A 137 -17.36 28.22 -4.01
CA GLY A 137 -17.55 26.78 -3.90
C GLY A 137 -17.55 26.26 -2.46
N VAL A 138 -16.88 26.96 -1.54
CA VAL A 138 -16.88 26.67 -0.09
C VAL A 138 -18.12 27.26 0.61
N GLY A 139 -18.95 28.03 -0.09
CA GLY A 139 -20.21 28.58 0.43
C GLY A 139 -20.12 30.04 0.88
N ARG A 140 -19.15 30.82 0.38
CA ARG A 140 -19.07 32.27 0.57
C ARG A 140 -19.67 33.03 -0.62
N PRO A 141 -20.96 33.43 -0.57
CA PRO A 141 -21.60 34.19 -1.64
C PRO A 141 -21.21 35.68 -1.63
N ASP A 142 -20.53 36.15 -0.57
CA ASP A 142 -20.12 37.54 -0.35
C ASP A 142 -18.94 38.01 -1.22
N VAL A 143 -18.31 37.10 -1.97
CA VAL A 143 -17.04 37.31 -2.70
C VAL A 143 -17.12 37.09 -4.20
#